data_AF-A0A940AKI8-F1
#
_entry.id   AF-A0A940AKI8-F1
#
_cell.length_a   1.000
_cell.length_b   1.000
_cell.length_c   1.000
_cell.angle_alpha   90.00
_cell.angle_beta   90.00
_cell.angle_gamma   90.00
#
_symmetry.space_group_name_H-M   'P 1'
#
loop_
_entity.id
_entity.type
_entity.pdbx_description
1 polymer ?
#
loop_
_entity_poly.entity_id
_entity_poly.type
_entity_poly.pdbx_seq_one_letter_code
_entity_poly.pdbx_strand_id
1 'polypeptide(L)'
;GTIILLSTIVIWFLSFFGWADGSFGMLEEDQMDCSILAKLGSLIAWIFTPIGWGNWQAAVASVTGLVAKENIVGTMGILYGGEATWGNMAAAFTGPAGLSFLLFNLLCAPCFAAIGAIKREMNSRKWTWAAIGYQCGFAYVVSFVVYQLGKLFTGNVNIFGTILAFAVIVCFVWLLFRKPLKAVK
;
A
#
# COMPACT_ATOMS: atom_id res chain seq x y z
N GLY A 1 10.05 8.84 -19.00
CA GLY A 1 9.48 10.18 -18.78
C GLY A 1 7.98 10.20 -18.91
N THR A 2 7.45 10.01 -20.13
CA THR A 2 6.03 10.24 -20.47
C THR A 2 5.03 9.45 -19.64
N ILE A 3 5.33 8.18 -19.31
CA ILE A 3 4.43 7.34 -18.50
C ILE A 3 4.28 7.87 -17.07
N ILE A 4 5.36 8.39 -16.47
CA ILE A 4 5.33 8.96 -15.12
C ILE A 4 4.50 10.25 -15.12
N LEU A 5 4.76 11.15 -16.08
CA LEU A 5 4.04 12.42 -16.21
C LEU A 5 2.54 12.23 -16.44
N LEU A 6 2.15 11.29 -17.31
CA LEU A 6 0.74 10.92 -17.49
C LEU A 6 0.13 10.37 -16.21
N SER A 7 0.85 9.50 -15.50
CA SER A 7 0.34 8.90 -14.25
C SER A 7 0.16 9.93 -13.14
N THR A 8 1.05 10.92 -13.01
CA THR A 8 0.94 11.99 -12.02
C THR A 8 -0.20 12.95 -12.33
N ILE A 9 -0.44 13.28 -13.61
CA ILE A 9 -1.59 14.11 -14.02
C ILE A 9 -2.90 13.40 -13.71
N VAL A 10 -2.98 12.10 -13.99
CA VAL A 10 -4.18 11.30 -13.70
C VAL A 10 -4.41 11.19 -12.19
N ILE A 11 -3.37 10.95 -11.40
CA ILE A 11 -3.51 10.92 -9.92
C ILE A 11 -3.99 12.28 -9.41
N TRP A 12 -3.37 13.37 -9.85
CA TRP A 12 -3.78 14.71 -9.46
C TRP A 12 -5.26 14.95 -9.79
N PHE A 13 -5.68 14.62 -11.00
CA PHE A 13 -7.09 14.76 -11.40
C PHE A 13 -8.01 13.92 -10.50
N LEU A 14 -7.67 12.66 -10.24
CA LEU A 14 -8.48 11.79 -9.37
C LEU A 14 -8.52 12.24 -7.90
N SER A 15 -7.47 12.91 -7.42
CA SER A 15 -7.41 13.48 -6.06
C SER A 15 -8.29 14.72 -5.92
N PHE A 16 -8.24 15.63 -6.90
CA PHE A 16 -8.90 16.94 -6.83
C PHE A 16 -10.32 16.96 -7.44
N PHE A 17 -10.69 15.96 -8.23
CA PHE A 17 -12.03 15.82 -8.78
C PHE A 17 -12.83 14.70 -8.10
N GLY A 18 -14.10 14.99 -7.87
CA GLY A 18 -14.97 14.14 -7.07
C GLY A 18 -16.41 14.59 -7.13
N TRP A 19 -17.23 13.90 -6.36
CA TRP A 19 -18.66 14.17 -6.30
C TRP A 19 -18.99 14.78 -4.95
N ALA A 20 -19.13 16.10 -4.92
CA ALA A 20 -19.53 16.86 -3.73
C ALA A 20 -20.91 17.47 -3.98
N ASP A 21 -21.83 17.27 -3.04
CA ASP A 21 -23.17 17.89 -3.02
C ASP A 21 -23.94 17.86 -4.36
N GLY A 22 -23.96 16.70 -5.02
CA GLY A 22 -24.76 16.49 -6.22
C GLY A 22 -24.18 17.06 -7.52
N SER A 23 -23.00 17.67 -7.49
CA SER A 23 -22.30 18.17 -8.68
C SER A 23 -20.87 17.59 -8.80
N PHE A 24 -20.41 17.38 -10.03
CA PHE A 24 -19.02 17.02 -10.29
C PHE A 24 -18.20 18.30 -10.38
N GLY A 25 -17.30 18.51 -9.43
CA GLY A 25 -16.53 19.75 -9.30
C GLY A 25 -15.11 19.49 -8.81
N MET A 26 -14.31 20.56 -8.78
CA MET A 26 -13.02 20.58 -8.11
C MET A 26 -13.26 20.74 -6.61
N LEU A 27 -12.70 19.85 -5.80
CA LEU A 27 -12.90 19.83 -4.35
C LEU A 27 -11.86 20.70 -3.65
N GLU A 28 -12.31 21.45 -2.65
CA GLU A 28 -11.44 22.12 -1.66
C GLU A 28 -10.84 21.08 -0.69
N GLU A 29 -9.75 21.46 0.00
CA GLU A 29 -8.92 20.55 0.84
C GLU A 29 -9.71 19.86 1.95
N ASP A 30 -10.79 20.50 2.42
CA ASP A 30 -11.72 20.03 3.44
C ASP A 30 -12.74 18.99 2.93
N GLN A 31 -12.94 18.86 1.62
CA GLN A 31 -13.86 17.89 1.02
C GLN A 31 -13.15 16.72 0.31
N MET A 32 -11.83 16.57 0.47
CA MET A 32 -11.06 15.50 -0.19
C MET A 32 -11.54 14.06 0.11
N ASP A 33 -12.27 13.86 1.21
CA ASP A 33 -12.97 12.61 1.56
C ASP A 33 -14.01 12.17 0.51
N CYS A 34 -14.56 13.09 -0.29
CA CYS A 34 -15.54 12.84 -1.35
C CYS A 34 -14.91 12.65 -2.74
N SER A 35 -13.57 12.72 -2.84
CA SER A 35 -12.85 12.52 -4.11
C SER A 35 -13.10 11.12 -4.68
N ILE A 36 -12.98 10.98 -6.00
CA ILE A 36 -13.01 9.64 -6.64
C ILE A 36 -11.93 8.75 -6.03
N LEU A 37 -10.78 9.33 -5.70
CA LEU A 37 -9.67 8.64 -5.09
C LEU A 37 -9.98 8.16 -3.66
N ALA A 38 -10.70 8.93 -2.85
CA ALA A 38 -11.15 8.50 -1.52
C ALA A 38 -12.18 7.36 -1.58
N LYS A 39 -13.10 7.38 -2.55
CA LYS A 39 -14.03 6.24 -2.79
C LYS A 39 -13.32 4.97 -3.22
N LEU A 40 -12.32 5.07 -4.10
CA LEU A 40 -11.49 3.94 -4.49
C LEU A 40 -10.57 3.48 -3.34
N GLY A 41 -10.04 4.44 -2.58
CA GLY A 41 -9.19 4.20 -1.41
C GLY A 41 -9.92 3.46 -0.30
N SER A 42 -11.13 3.87 0.03
CA SER A 42 -11.98 3.22 1.03
C SER A 42 -12.40 1.80 0.63
N LEU A 43 -12.63 1.55 -0.66
CA LEU A 43 -12.86 0.20 -1.20
C LEU A 43 -11.68 -0.74 -0.94
N ILE A 44 -10.45 -0.24 -1.10
CA ILE A 44 -9.22 -1.03 -0.91
C ILE A 44 -8.78 -1.04 0.58
N ALA A 45 -9.17 -0.03 1.36
CA ALA A 45 -8.77 0.15 2.75
C ALA A 45 -9.15 -1.03 3.65
N TRP A 46 -10.25 -1.73 3.34
CA TRP A 46 -10.66 -2.93 4.07
C TRP A 46 -9.58 -4.03 4.05
N ILE A 47 -8.83 -4.15 2.95
CA ILE A 47 -7.73 -5.12 2.83
C ILE A 47 -6.56 -4.73 3.75
N PHE A 48 -6.39 -3.44 4.07
CA PHE A 48 -5.31 -2.93 4.92
C PHE A 48 -5.68 -2.81 6.41
N THR A 49 -6.96 -2.95 6.77
CA THR A 49 -7.44 -3.04 8.16
C THR A 49 -6.66 -4.06 9.01
N PRO A 50 -6.42 -5.33 8.56
CA PRO A 50 -5.65 -6.30 9.33
C PRO A 50 -4.16 -5.96 9.51
N ILE A 51 -3.62 -5.05 8.70
CA ILE A 51 -2.22 -4.56 8.79
C ILE A 51 -2.16 -3.26 9.61
N GLY A 52 -3.30 -2.72 10.06
CA GLY A 52 -3.34 -1.59 10.99
C GLY A 52 -3.43 -0.21 10.37
N TRP A 53 -3.57 -0.12 9.04
CA TRP A 53 -3.70 1.15 8.32
C TRP A 53 -4.88 1.11 7.34
N GLY A 54 -6.04 0.66 7.84
CA GLY A 54 -7.31 0.60 7.09
C GLY A 54 -7.97 1.95 6.84
N ASN A 55 -7.17 3.02 6.73
CA ASN A 55 -7.64 4.37 6.43
C ASN A 55 -7.54 4.59 4.92
N TRP A 56 -8.51 5.31 4.35
CA TRP A 56 -8.52 5.61 2.91
C TRP A 56 -7.28 6.42 2.51
N GLN A 57 -6.79 7.32 3.37
CA GLN A 57 -5.57 8.11 3.11
C GLN A 57 -4.34 7.21 2.95
N ALA A 58 -4.19 6.20 3.81
CA ALA A 58 -3.05 5.29 3.79
C ALA A 58 -3.11 4.33 2.59
N ALA A 59 -4.31 3.84 2.26
CA ALA A 59 -4.55 3.05 1.05
C ALA A 59 -4.22 3.84 -0.22
N VAL A 60 -4.71 5.08 -0.32
CA VAL A 60 -4.43 5.99 -1.44
C VAL A 60 -2.95 6.33 -1.53
N ALA A 61 -2.30 6.70 -0.44
CA ALA A 61 -0.88 7.02 -0.41
C ALA A 61 0.00 5.83 -0.85
N SER A 62 -0.42 4.60 -0.55
CA SER A 62 0.28 3.40 -1.02
C SER A 62 0.08 3.18 -2.53
N VAL A 63 -1.12 3.43 -3.04
CA VAL A 63 -1.41 3.34 -4.49
C VAL A 63 -0.65 4.40 -5.28
N THR A 64 -0.59 5.64 -4.79
CA THR A 64 0.19 6.72 -5.43
C THR A 64 1.69 6.43 -5.35
N GLY A 65 2.14 5.77 -4.29
CA GLY A 65 3.50 5.25 -4.12
C GLY A 65 3.92 4.19 -5.13
N LEU A 66 2.97 3.45 -5.70
CA LEU A 66 3.24 2.52 -6.80
C LEU A 66 3.60 3.25 -8.10
N VAL A 67 3.13 4.49 -8.29
CA VAL A 67 3.51 5.33 -9.44
C VAL A 67 4.94 5.83 -9.30
N ALA A 68 5.26 6.46 -8.16
CA ALA A 68 6.59 6.89 -7.81
C ALA A 68 6.76 6.83 -6.29
N LYS A 69 7.85 6.21 -5.81
CA LYS A 69 8.06 6.00 -4.36
C LYS A 69 8.21 7.33 -3.60
N GLU A 70 8.77 8.36 -4.23
CA GLU A 70 8.83 9.72 -3.67
C GLU A 70 7.47 10.41 -3.54
N ASN A 71 6.47 10.01 -4.34
CA ASN A 71 5.15 10.64 -4.33
C ASN A 71 4.32 10.24 -3.11
N ILE A 72 4.72 9.21 -2.36
CA ILE A 72 4.09 8.86 -1.07
C ILE A 72 4.18 10.05 -0.11
N VAL A 73 5.36 10.67 -0.01
CA VAL A 73 5.58 11.79 0.91
C VAL A 73 4.79 13.01 0.45
N GLY A 74 4.74 13.28 -0.86
CA GLY A 74 3.93 14.36 -1.42
C GLY A 74 2.43 14.16 -1.18
N THR A 75 1.92 12.95 -1.39
CA THR A 75 0.49 12.66 -1.18
C THR A 75 0.10 12.64 0.28
N MET A 76 0.95 12.12 1.18
CA MET A 76 0.75 12.27 2.62
C MET A 76 0.78 13.74 3.05
N GLY A 77 1.68 14.54 2.46
CA GLY A 77 1.76 15.98 2.71
C GLY A 77 0.50 16.74 2.30
N ILE A 78 -0.16 16.35 1.21
CA ILE A 78 -1.43 16.95 0.76
C ILE A 78 -2.60 16.42 1.61
N LEU A 79 -2.66 15.12 1.85
CA LEU A 79 -3.78 14.47 2.55
C LEU A 79 -3.82 14.75 4.06
N TYR A 80 -2.68 15.03 4.68
CA TYR A 80 -2.56 15.39 6.10
C TYR A 80 -2.13 16.86 6.29
N GLY A 81 -2.06 17.63 5.21
CA GLY A 81 -1.50 18.98 5.13
C GLY A 81 -2.46 20.08 5.57
N GLY A 82 -2.63 20.24 6.88
CA GLY A 82 -2.98 21.53 7.51
C GLY A 82 -1.85 22.00 8.43
N GLU A 83 -2.10 22.99 9.31
CA GLU A 83 -1.11 23.69 10.17
C GLU A 83 -0.18 22.79 11.04
N ALA A 84 -0.43 21.48 11.15
CA ALA A 84 0.38 20.52 11.90
C ALA A 84 0.53 19.16 11.19
N THR A 85 1.08 19.17 9.97
CA THR A 85 1.27 18.00 9.08
C THR A 85 1.86 16.78 9.80
N TRP A 86 2.92 16.97 10.59
CA TRP A 86 3.61 15.89 11.32
C TRP A 86 2.86 15.43 12.58
N GLY A 87 2.13 16.33 13.24
CA GLY A 87 1.32 16.01 14.42
C GLY A 87 0.08 15.18 14.07
N ASN A 88 -0.59 15.55 12.99
CA ASN A 88 -1.76 14.82 12.49
C ASN A 88 -1.39 13.44 11.94
N MET A 89 -0.23 13.31 11.26
CA MET A 89 0.29 12.02 10.84
C MET A 89 0.67 11.12 12.04
N ALA A 90 1.28 11.69 13.08
CA ALA A 90 1.59 10.95 14.31
C ALA A 90 0.34 10.51 15.09
N ALA A 91 -0.75 11.28 15.00
CA ALA A 91 -2.04 10.91 15.58
C ALA A 91 -2.78 9.83 14.75
N ALA A 92 -2.64 9.87 13.42
CA ALA A 92 -3.31 8.94 12.50
C ALA A 92 -2.63 7.57 12.40
N PHE A 93 -1.33 7.47 12.67
CA PHE A 93 -0.58 6.21 12.65
C PHE A 93 -0.05 5.85 14.04
N THR A 94 -0.47 4.69 14.55
CA THR A 94 0.21 4.08 15.70
C THR A 94 1.61 3.60 15.28
N GLY A 95 2.59 3.60 16.19
CA GLY A 95 3.95 3.11 15.92
C GLY A 95 4.03 1.79 15.13
N PRO A 96 3.30 0.72 15.50
CA PRO A 96 3.29 -0.52 14.74
C PRO A 96 2.59 -0.42 13.38
N ALA A 97 1.54 0.40 13.24
CA ALA A 97 0.89 0.64 11.95
C ALA A 97 1.82 1.39 10.99
N GLY A 98 2.54 2.42 11.46
CA GLY A 98 3.53 3.16 10.66
C GLY A 98 4.66 2.27 10.14
N LEU A 99 5.20 1.37 10.99
CA LEU A 99 6.22 0.41 10.57
C LEU A 99 5.72 -0.55 9.49
N SER A 100 4.49 -1.06 9.64
CA SER A 100 3.89 -1.96 8.65
C SER A 100 3.61 -1.27 7.31
N PHE A 101 3.21 0.00 7.34
CA PHE A 101 2.98 0.85 6.16
C PHE A 101 4.27 1.12 5.40
N LEU A 102 5.34 1.47 6.12
CA LEU A 102 6.66 1.67 5.52
C LEU A 102 7.17 0.38 4.88
N LEU A 103 7.16 -0.74 5.61
CA LEU A 103 7.57 -2.04 5.07
C LEU A 103 6.77 -2.43 3.84
N PHE A 104 5.45 -2.22 3.86
CA PHE A 104 4.61 -2.52 2.71
C PHE A 104 5.07 -1.69 1.52
N ASN A 105 5.21 -0.37 1.69
CA ASN A 105 5.60 0.51 0.59
C ASN A 105 7.05 0.35 0.13
N LEU A 106 7.95 -0.19 0.95
CA LEU A 106 9.32 -0.53 0.55
C LEU A 106 9.37 -1.84 -0.25
N LEU A 107 8.60 -2.85 0.15
CA LEU A 107 8.65 -4.21 -0.44
C LEU A 107 7.66 -4.39 -1.60
N CYS A 108 6.53 -3.68 -1.59
CA CYS A 108 5.45 -3.76 -2.56
C CYS A 108 5.90 -3.27 -3.94
N ALA A 109 5.21 -3.79 -4.97
CA ALA A 109 5.49 -3.80 -6.39
C ALA A 109 6.46 -2.75 -6.96
N PRO A 110 7.24 -3.15 -7.99
CA PRO A 110 8.09 -2.23 -8.73
C PRO A 110 7.22 -1.13 -9.36
N CYS A 111 7.76 0.08 -9.45
CA CYS A 111 7.05 1.21 -10.06
C CYS A 111 6.63 0.89 -11.50
N PHE A 112 5.64 1.62 -12.05
CA PHE A 112 5.09 1.38 -13.39
C PHE A 112 6.17 1.33 -14.49
N ALA A 113 7.26 2.07 -14.31
CA ALA A 113 8.42 2.04 -15.20
C ALA A 113 9.10 0.65 -15.22
N ALA A 114 9.31 0.04 -14.06
CA ALA A 114 9.93 -1.28 -13.94
C ALA A 114 8.96 -2.41 -14.35
N ILE A 115 7.65 -2.27 -14.10
CA ILE A 115 6.64 -3.19 -14.67
C ILE A 115 6.66 -3.19 -16.20
N GLY A 116 6.79 -1.99 -16.80
CA GLY A 116 6.91 -1.83 -18.24
C GLY A 116 8.14 -2.53 -18.82
N ALA A 117 9.28 -2.47 -18.12
CA ALA A 117 10.49 -3.19 -18.48
C ALA A 117 10.31 -4.71 -18.38
N ILE A 118 9.80 -5.22 -17.25
CA ILE A 118 9.58 -6.66 -17.02
C ILE A 118 8.64 -7.26 -18.07
N LYS A 119 7.57 -6.54 -18.42
CA LYS A 119 6.63 -6.98 -19.47
C LYS A 119 7.32 -7.14 -20.83
N ARG A 120 8.31 -6.30 -21.13
CA ARG A 120 9.06 -6.35 -22.38
C ARG A 120 10.07 -7.51 -22.41
N GLU A 121 10.65 -7.84 -21.25
CA GLU A 121 11.61 -8.95 -21.10
C GLU A 121 10.94 -10.33 -21.02
N MET A 122 9.80 -10.46 -20.34
CA MET A 122 9.14 -11.76 -20.14
C MET A 122 8.16 -12.17 -21.26
N ASN A 123 7.90 -11.29 -22.24
CA ASN A 123 7.03 -11.48 -23.41
C ASN A 123 5.63 -12.11 -23.10
N SER A 124 5.19 -12.08 -21.85
CA SER A 124 3.94 -12.69 -21.39
C SER A 124 3.34 -11.90 -20.23
N ARG A 125 2.12 -11.37 -20.46
CA ARG A 125 1.36 -10.62 -19.44
C ARG A 125 1.01 -11.48 -18.23
N LYS A 126 0.77 -12.79 -18.43
CA LYS A 126 0.40 -13.70 -17.33
C LYS A 126 1.54 -13.82 -16.32
N TRP A 127 2.77 -13.97 -16.79
CA TRP A 127 3.95 -14.06 -15.94
C TRP A 127 4.30 -12.74 -15.25
N THR A 128 4.08 -11.61 -15.93
CA THR A 128 4.32 -10.27 -15.33
C THR A 128 3.35 -10.03 -14.17
N TRP A 129 2.05 -10.30 -14.36
CA TRP A 129 1.06 -10.15 -13.29
C TRP A 129 1.25 -11.15 -12.15
N ALA A 130 1.70 -12.38 -12.46
CA ALA A 130 2.04 -13.36 -11.43
C ALA A 130 3.23 -12.90 -10.57
N ALA A 131 4.28 -12.33 -11.16
CA ALA A 131 5.43 -11.80 -10.44
C ALA A 131 5.06 -10.60 -9.54
N ILE A 132 4.25 -9.68 -10.06
CA ILE A 132 3.74 -8.53 -9.29
C ILE A 132 2.86 -9.01 -8.13
N GLY A 133 1.93 -9.92 -8.41
CA GLY A 133 1.06 -10.49 -7.39
C GLY A 133 1.83 -11.21 -6.30
N TYR A 134 2.86 -11.97 -6.66
CA TYR A 134 3.75 -12.64 -5.71
C TYR A 134 4.49 -11.63 -4.81
N GLN A 135 5.04 -10.57 -5.39
CA GLN A 135 5.78 -9.56 -4.63
C GLN A 135 4.87 -8.71 -3.72
N CYS A 136 3.70 -8.31 -4.22
CA CYS A 136 2.68 -7.64 -3.39
C CYS A 136 2.18 -8.55 -2.26
N GLY A 137 1.93 -9.83 -2.56
CA GLY A 137 1.51 -10.81 -1.55
C GLY A 137 2.59 -11.02 -0.48
N PHE A 138 3.85 -11.15 -0.89
CA PHE A 138 4.98 -11.24 0.03
C PHE A 138 5.10 -9.99 0.91
N ALA A 139 5.04 -8.79 0.32
CA ALA A 139 5.09 -7.53 1.05
C ALA A 139 3.94 -7.41 2.06
N TYR A 140 2.72 -7.76 1.65
CA TYR A 140 1.53 -7.77 2.50
C TYR A 140 1.71 -8.68 3.72
N VAL A 141 2.24 -9.89 3.48
CA VAL A 141 2.50 -10.86 4.55
C VAL A 141 3.56 -10.36 5.54
N VAL A 142 4.68 -9.84 5.04
CA VAL A 142 5.74 -9.29 5.91
C VAL A 142 5.18 -8.15 6.76
N SER A 143 4.42 -7.23 6.16
CA SER A 143 3.78 -6.14 6.89
C SER A 143 2.77 -6.62 7.93
N PHE A 144 1.97 -7.65 7.62
CA PHE A 144 1.04 -8.26 8.56
C PHE A 144 1.76 -8.85 9.78
N VAL A 145 2.87 -9.58 9.55
CA VAL A 145 3.69 -10.15 10.63
C VAL A 145 4.25 -9.05 11.53
N VAL A 146 4.83 -7.98 10.94
CA VAL A 146 5.39 -6.88 11.74
C VAL A 146 4.33 -6.12 12.51
N TYR A 147 3.16 -5.86 11.91
CA TYR A 147 2.06 -5.21 12.62
C TYR A 147 1.61 -6.03 13.84
N GLN A 148 1.47 -7.35 13.67
CA GLN A 148 1.03 -8.23 14.72
C GLN A 148 2.07 -8.39 15.84
N LEU A 149 3.36 -8.45 15.50
CA LEU A 149 4.45 -8.41 16.49
C LEU A 149 4.44 -7.06 17.23
N GLY A 150 4.24 -5.95 16.52
CA GLY A 150 4.11 -4.63 17.12
C GLY A 150 2.93 -4.50 18.09
N LYS A 151 1.77 -5.13 17.76
CA LYS A 151 0.62 -5.25 18.67
C LYS A 151 0.90 -6.12 19.89
N LEU A 152 1.74 -7.16 19.75
CA LEU A 152 2.19 -8.01 20.84
C LEU A 152 3.02 -7.22 21.87
N PHE A 153 3.93 -6.35 21.39
CA PHE A 153 4.74 -5.48 22.25
C PHE A 153 3.94 -4.35 22.91
N THR A 154 2.83 -3.90 22.31
CA THR A 154 1.96 -2.84 22.85
C THR A 154 0.80 -3.37 23.71
N GLY A 155 0.75 -4.68 23.99
CA GLY A 155 -0.21 -5.29 24.91
C GLY A 155 -1.63 -5.51 24.37
N ASN A 156 -1.90 -5.17 23.11
CA ASN A 156 -3.22 -5.31 22.48
C ASN A 156 -3.27 -6.57 21.58
N VAL A 157 -3.29 -7.74 22.22
CA VAL A 157 -3.15 -9.03 21.52
C VAL A 157 -4.45 -9.47 20.83
N ASN A 158 -4.44 -9.43 19.49
CA ASN A 158 -5.41 -10.18 18.68
C ASN A 158 -4.92 -11.63 18.55
N ILE A 159 -5.46 -12.55 19.35
CA ILE A 159 -5.05 -13.97 19.41
C ILE A 159 -5.04 -14.64 18.03
N PHE A 160 -6.10 -14.41 17.22
CA PHE A 160 -6.19 -14.95 15.86
C PHE A 160 -5.12 -14.38 14.91
N GLY A 161 -4.81 -13.09 15.02
CA GLY A 161 -3.78 -12.44 14.21
C GLY A 161 -2.38 -12.98 14.53
N THR A 162 -2.08 -13.19 15.82
CA THR A 162 -0.80 -13.76 16.27
C THR A 162 -0.60 -15.19 15.78
N ILE A 163 -1.65 -16.02 15.84
CA ILE A 163 -1.58 -17.41 15.38
C ILE A 163 -1.30 -17.46 13.87
N LEU A 164 -1.99 -16.62 13.09
CA LEU A 164 -1.77 -16.54 11.65
C LEU A 164 -0.37 -16.01 11.32
N ALA A 165 0.11 -14.99 12.04
CA ALA A 165 1.46 -14.46 11.86
C ALA A 165 2.54 -15.52 12.16
N PHE A 166 2.38 -16.30 13.25
CA PHE A 166 3.30 -17.40 13.57
C PHE A 166 3.24 -18.53 12.53
N ALA A 167 2.05 -18.93 12.07
CA ALA A 167 1.90 -19.95 11.03
C ALA A 167 2.58 -19.52 9.72
N VAL A 168 2.50 -18.23 9.39
CA VAL A 168 3.10 -17.64 8.20
C VAL A 168 4.63 -17.52 8.34
N ILE A 169 5.16 -17.16 9.52
CA ILE A 169 6.59 -17.22 9.81
C ILE A 169 7.10 -18.66 9.66
N VAL A 170 6.40 -19.64 10.22
CA VAL A 170 6.76 -21.07 10.12
C VAL A 170 6.73 -21.51 8.66
N CYS A 171 5.75 -21.06 7.87
CA CYS A 171 5.68 -21.31 6.43
C CYS A 171 6.86 -20.69 5.67
N PHE A 172 7.25 -19.45 5.99
CA PHE A 172 8.41 -18.79 5.39
C PHE A 172 9.73 -19.48 5.73
N VAL A 173 9.92 -19.84 7.00
CA VAL A 173 11.07 -20.60 7.47
C VAL A 173 11.10 -21.97 6.79
N TRP A 174 9.96 -22.67 6.72
CA TRP A 174 9.86 -23.94 6.02
C TRP A 174 10.18 -23.81 4.52
N LEU A 175 9.69 -22.77 3.83
CA LEU A 175 10.01 -22.50 2.43
C LEU A 175 11.49 -22.18 2.21
N LEU A 176 12.15 -21.50 3.16
CA LEU A 176 13.59 -21.22 3.11
C LEU A 176 14.43 -22.49 3.29
N PHE A 177 14.01 -23.38 4.19
CA PHE A 177 14.66 -24.68 4.41
C PHE A 177 14.21 -25.79 3.45
N ARG A 178 13.13 -25.55 2.68
CA ARG A 178 12.68 -26.48 1.64
C ARG A 178 13.68 -26.43 0.49
N LYS A 179 14.44 -27.51 0.35
CA LYS A 179 15.36 -27.74 -0.78
C LYS A 179 14.68 -27.38 -2.10
N PRO A 180 15.36 -26.67 -3.02
CA PRO A 180 14.77 -26.26 -4.28
C PRO A 180 14.22 -27.47 -5.01
N LEU A 181 12.94 -27.40 -5.39
CA LEU A 181 12.33 -28.39 -6.27
C LEU A 181 13.22 -28.50 -7.50
N LYS A 182 13.74 -29.71 -7.75
CA LYS A 182 14.65 -30.01 -8.86
C LYS A 182 14.09 -29.36 -10.12
N ALA A 183 14.91 -28.51 -10.74
CA ALA A 183 14.61 -27.87 -12.02
C ALA A 183 14.07 -28.96 -12.98
N VAL A 184 12.83 -28.79 -13.41
CA VAL A 184 12.23 -29.64 -14.44
C VAL A 184 13.02 -29.35 -15.72
N LYS A 185 13.76 -30.36 -16.18
CA LYS A 185 14.50 -30.37 -17.44
C LYS A 185 13.57 -30.20 -18.62
#